data_AF-A0A923S9C3-F1
#
_entry.id   AF-A0A923S9C3-F1
#
_cell.length_a   1.000
_cell.length_b   1.000
_cell.length_c   1.000
_cell.angle_alpha   90.00
_cell.angle_beta   90.00
_cell.angle_gamma   90.00
#
_symmetry.space_group_name_H-M   'P 1'
#
loop_
_entity.id
_entity.type
_entity.pdbx_description
1 polymer ?
#
loop_
_entity_poly.entity_id
_entity_poly.type
_entity_poly.pdbx_seq_one_letter_code
_entity_poly.pdbx_strand_id
1 'polypeptide(L)'
;MNGGRSQVVRFLGAAARLAVVIVPLAWVLARAQTLPPDQTEIRTRVAEAVQVAASDLGVFVDPGVTEEISKTVDVFAGNFCFPAHHPPSVARCERTVRQRGVLVGAVRDYLESAWARRPPAMLSVGARMAEREGLSFAQIGWPPEVPNRVAVIEFSRTPAGRVALRTASGPAPLGSSRRYVLTTPGFQEFEVTEGTGRSVVRVNTAAARVTRAELDGNSGSTIAAPLRIDPPVSRYCVGGSQPPASGALAFFNWARATYVEPDETKRANLAPIARQPAIEVSVRDDAGICGDACRAGVATAFVQSIALWRGGCSRCDQNAMSVVKVNQDVWIDARLASRLRGDVTSLDLNRTVPSETAIAVTAPAISVPTSAMYGYEPVVTGEDIERRLCSSNIASSGGPIAEVRQVVCNRRSPAGGVRATVVFRSRTSCGPAADFIACGRPLAEVELATDDTRYRVATTDGTRLAGAGADEPIELRDVILHEVGHWFGVPHLDEAAPGAGVDIMSGTYTQGRACISGASLVMLNNAADLRWPFRVTEGRGLRRAPASASQRTAVPAAPALPVPVAPPVPRPPPGYSR
;
A
#
# COMPACT_ATOMS: atom_id res chain seq x y z
N MET A 1 33.70 -91.30 -9.47
CA MET A 1 34.79 -90.78 -8.62
C MET A 1 34.13 -90.02 -7.48
N ASN A 2 33.67 -90.71 -6.43
CA ASN A 2 34.38 -90.96 -5.18
C ASN A 2 35.25 -89.79 -4.68
N GLY A 3 34.74 -89.10 -3.66
CA GLY A 3 35.41 -89.04 -2.36
C GLY A 3 36.03 -87.69 -1.98
N GLY A 4 35.68 -87.19 -0.79
CA GLY A 4 36.65 -86.48 0.04
C GLY A 4 36.13 -85.43 1.02
N ARG A 5 35.83 -85.87 2.26
CA ARG A 5 36.10 -85.26 3.60
C ARG A 5 35.59 -83.82 3.87
N SER A 6 34.70 -83.53 4.83
CA SER A 6 34.53 -83.86 6.27
C SER A 6 35.43 -83.09 7.26
N GLN A 7 34.75 -82.52 8.28
CA GLN A 7 35.18 -82.01 9.61
C GLN A 7 35.72 -80.56 9.71
N VAL A 8 35.01 -79.62 10.36
CA VAL A 8 34.79 -79.38 11.82
C VAL A 8 36.05 -78.88 12.53
N VAL A 9 36.11 -77.58 12.87
CA VAL A 9 36.73 -77.04 14.10
C VAL A 9 35.96 -75.80 14.59
N ARG A 10 35.84 -75.75 15.92
CA ARG A 10 35.11 -74.82 16.80
C ARG A 10 35.94 -73.59 17.21
N PHE A 11 35.21 -72.50 17.50
CA PHE A 11 35.35 -71.57 18.64
C PHE A 11 36.46 -70.50 18.72
N LEU A 12 35.96 -69.29 19.07
CA LEU A 12 36.49 -68.22 19.93
C LEU A 12 37.48 -67.18 19.39
N GLY A 13 37.00 -65.93 19.38
CA GLY A 13 37.70 -64.84 20.06
C GLY A 13 38.17 -63.67 19.19
N ALA A 14 37.33 -62.64 19.04
CA ALA A 14 37.76 -61.23 19.02
C ALA A 14 36.53 -60.30 18.95
N ALA A 15 35.77 -60.21 20.04
CA ALA A 15 34.94 -59.04 20.30
C ALA A 15 35.86 -57.90 20.76
N ALA A 16 36.48 -57.19 19.82
CA ALA A 16 37.16 -55.93 20.09
C ALA A 16 37.27 -55.08 18.82
N ARG A 17 36.62 -53.91 18.88
CA ARG A 17 36.86 -52.72 18.04
C ARG A 17 36.31 -52.73 16.62
N LEU A 18 34.98 -52.60 16.51
CA LEU A 18 34.39 -51.72 15.50
C LEU A 18 33.41 -50.77 16.20
N ALA A 19 33.96 -49.80 16.93
CA ALA A 19 33.20 -48.65 17.36
C ALA A 19 32.84 -47.85 16.10
N VAL A 20 31.63 -48.10 15.65
CA VAL A 20 30.82 -47.35 14.71
C VAL A 20 31.05 -45.85 14.87
N VAL A 21 31.91 -45.27 14.03
CA VAL A 21 31.95 -43.84 13.77
C VAL A 21 30.87 -43.55 12.71
N ILE A 22 29.60 -43.73 13.08
CA ILE A 22 28.49 -43.06 12.39
C ILE A 22 28.39 -41.69 13.06
N VAL A 23 29.27 -40.79 12.65
CA VAL A 23 29.11 -39.35 12.91
C VAL A 23 27.90 -38.88 12.10
N PRO A 24 27.00 -38.06 12.67
CA PRO A 24 25.70 -37.79 12.09
C PRO A 24 25.85 -36.84 10.89
N LEU A 25 25.94 -37.40 9.68
CA LEU A 25 25.87 -36.63 8.43
C LEU A 25 24.55 -35.83 8.33
N ALA A 26 23.50 -36.27 9.03
CA ALA A 26 22.22 -35.57 9.13
C ALA A 26 22.28 -34.27 9.96
N TRP A 27 23.25 -34.11 10.87
CA TRP A 27 23.40 -32.88 11.67
C TRP A 27 24.21 -31.79 10.96
N VAL A 28 25.01 -32.16 9.96
CA VAL A 28 25.82 -31.20 9.19
C VAL A 28 25.04 -30.62 8.00
N LEU A 29 24.02 -31.31 7.50
CA LEU A 29 23.27 -30.91 6.30
C LEU A 29 21.95 -30.15 6.56
N ALA A 30 21.60 -29.89 7.82
CA ALA A 30 20.38 -29.16 8.20
C ALA A 30 20.65 -27.86 8.96
N ARG A 31 21.79 -27.20 8.73
CA ARG A 31 21.87 -25.75 9.01
C ARG A 31 21.00 -25.07 7.97
N ALA A 32 19.72 -24.89 8.29
CA ALA A 32 18.83 -24.01 7.55
C ALA A 32 19.58 -22.69 7.35
N GLN A 33 20.00 -22.42 6.10
CA GLN A 33 20.60 -21.15 5.77
C GLN A 33 19.56 -20.10 6.12
N THR A 34 19.87 -19.26 7.10
CA THR A 34 19.01 -18.14 7.47
C THR A 34 19.01 -17.19 6.29
N LEU A 35 17.97 -17.28 5.47
CA LEU A 35 17.76 -16.33 4.38
C LEU A 35 17.62 -14.92 4.99
N PRO A 36 18.06 -13.86 4.28
CA PRO A 36 17.75 -12.49 4.64
C PRO A 36 16.24 -12.34 4.86
N PRO A 37 15.81 -11.49 5.80
CA PRO A 37 14.41 -11.24 6.03
C PRO A 37 13.80 -10.65 4.76
N ASP A 38 12.68 -11.23 4.33
CA ASP A 38 11.89 -10.65 3.25
C ASP A 38 11.14 -9.39 3.73
N GLN A 39 10.53 -8.66 2.80
CA GLN A 39 9.78 -7.43 3.12
C GLN A 39 8.61 -7.69 4.09
N THR A 40 8.01 -8.89 4.07
CA THR A 40 6.90 -9.25 4.96
C THR A 40 7.41 -9.44 6.39
N GLU A 41 8.53 -10.14 6.57
CA GLU A 41 9.20 -10.28 7.85
C GLU A 41 9.60 -8.89 8.41
N ILE A 42 10.21 -8.03 7.57
CA ILE A 42 10.63 -6.68 8.00
C ILE A 42 9.43 -5.84 8.46
N ARG A 43 8.37 -5.75 7.65
CA ARG A 43 7.16 -4.98 8.00
C ARG A 43 6.53 -5.49 9.30
N THR A 44 6.45 -6.80 9.47
CA THR A 44 5.90 -7.42 10.69
C THR A 44 6.72 -7.02 11.92
N ARG A 45 8.05 -7.18 11.87
CA ARG A 45 8.94 -6.83 12.98
C ARG A 45 8.96 -5.33 13.27
N VAL A 46 8.89 -4.48 12.24
CA VAL A 46 8.81 -3.03 12.41
C VAL A 46 7.49 -2.63 13.07
N ALA A 47 6.36 -3.18 12.65
CA ALA A 47 5.07 -2.89 13.26
C ALA A 47 5.06 -3.27 14.76
N GLU A 48 5.59 -4.45 15.10
CA GLU A 48 5.78 -4.86 16.51
C GLU A 48 6.69 -3.91 17.28
N ALA A 49 7.82 -3.51 16.68
CA ALA A 49 8.77 -2.60 17.31
C ALA A 49 8.18 -1.20 17.54
N VAL A 50 7.41 -0.69 16.58
CA VAL A 50 6.66 0.58 16.71
C VAL A 50 5.62 0.47 17.81
N GLN A 51 4.85 -0.63 17.89
CA GLN A 51 3.85 -0.81 18.92
C GLN A 51 4.47 -0.77 20.33
N VAL A 52 5.59 -1.46 20.53
CA VAL A 52 6.33 -1.47 21.82
C VAL A 52 6.86 -0.07 22.14
N ALA A 53 7.61 0.54 21.21
CA ALA A 53 8.21 1.85 21.42
C ALA A 53 7.15 2.96 21.65
N ALA A 54 6.05 2.93 20.91
CA ALA A 54 4.93 3.85 21.07
C ALA A 54 4.24 3.69 22.44
N SER A 55 4.16 2.45 22.94
CA SER A 55 3.65 2.18 24.29
C SER A 55 4.56 2.74 25.37
N ASP A 56 5.87 2.53 25.25
CA ASP A 56 6.86 3.04 26.20
C ASP A 56 6.87 4.57 26.24
N LEU A 57 6.64 5.22 25.11
CA LEU A 57 6.59 6.68 24.98
C LEU A 57 5.21 7.28 25.32
N GLY A 58 4.17 6.47 25.50
CA GLY A 58 2.81 6.97 25.76
C GLY A 58 2.19 7.74 24.59
N VAL A 59 2.55 7.40 23.34
CA VAL A 59 2.06 8.06 22.11
C VAL A 59 1.35 7.08 21.19
N PHE A 60 0.37 7.51 20.41
CA PHE A 60 -0.14 6.78 19.25
C PHE A 60 0.78 7.01 18.05
N VAL A 61 0.87 6.03 17.13
CA VAL A 61 1.65 6.17 15.89
C VAL A 61 0.77 5.80 14.71
N ASP A 62 0.64 6.73 13.78
CA ASP A 62 -0.01 6.58 12.48
C ASP A 62 0.66 5.45 11.66
N PRO A 63 -0.13 4.57 11.00
CA PRO A 63 0.39 3.60 10.05
C PRO A 63 1.33 4.19 8.99
N GLY A 64 1.10 5.42 8.53
CA GLY A 64 1.98 6.10 7.58
C GLY A 64 3.39 6.36 8.13
N VAL A 65 3.52 6.71 9.41
CA VAL A 65 4.83 6.85 10.09
C VAL A 65 5.49 5.48 10.25
N THR A 66 4.70 4.43 10.52
CA THR A 66 5.20 3.05 10.58
C THR A 66 5.76 2.60 9.24
N GLU A 67 5.08 2.95 8.13
CA GLU A 67 5.53 2.65 6.77
C GLU A 67 6.84 3.38 6.43
N GLU A 68 6.98 4.66 6.83
CA GLU A 68 8.23 5.41 6.67
C GLU A 68 9.40 4.70 7.39
N ILE A 69 9.18 4.25 8.62
CA ILE A 69 10.16 3.47 9.38
C ILE A 69 10.51 2.18 8.61
N SER A 70 9.50 1.42 8.16
CA SER A 70 9.71 0.17 7.41
C SER A 70 10.57 0.38 6.16
N LYS A 71 10.33 1.44 5.38
CA LYS A 71 11.14 1.76 4.19
C LYS A 71 12.62 1.90 4.51
N THR A 72 12.97 2.57 5.61
CA THR A 72 14.39 2.76 5.98
C THR A 72 15.04 1.48 6.50
N VAL A 73 14.26 0.62 7.16
CA VAL A 73 14.72 -0.71 7.60
C VAL A 73 14.88 -1.66 6.40
N ASP A 74 13.99 -1.59 5.41
CA ASP A 74 14.12 -2.32 4.14
C ASP A 74 15.40 -1.93 3.41
N VAL A 75 15.71 -0.63 3.30
CA VAL A 75 16.97 -0.15 2.70
C VAL A 75 18.18 -0.67 3.46
N PHE A 76 18.15 -0.62 4.80
CA PHE A 76 19.22 -1.19 5.62
C PHE A 76 19.41 -2.69 5.34
N ALA A 77 18.33 -3.46 5.35
CA ALA A 77 18.38 -4.91 5.12
C ALA A 77 18.91 -5.24 3.72
N GLY A 78 18.41 -4.54 2.69
CA GLY A 78 18.82 -4.75 1.30
C GLY A 78 20.30 -4.50 1.04
N ASN A 79 20.93 -3.59 1.78
CA ASN A 79 22.32 -3.19 1.53
C ASN A 79 23.33 -3.82 2.51
N PHE A 80 22.94 -4.03 3.77
CA PHE A 80 23.85 -4.51 4.81
C PHE A 80 23.64 -5.96 5.21
N CYS A 81 22.50 -6.56 4.87
CA CYS A 81 22.22 -7.98 5.13
C CYS A 81 22.48 -8.87 3.90
N PHE A 82 22.87 -8.27 2.77
CA PHE A 82 23.26 -8.98 1.55
C PHE A 82 24.80 -9.04 1.37
N PRO A 83 25.31 -10.01 0.58
CA PRO A 83 24.56 -11.13 0.03
C PRO A 83 24.22 -12.21 1.09
N ALA A 84 23.12 -12.93 0.89
CA ALA A 84 22.57 -13.93 1.82
C ALA A 84 23.54 -15.05 2.24
N HIS A 85 24.56 -15.32 1.41
CA HIS A 85 25.54 -16.38 1.62
C HIS A 85 26.81 -15.88 2.32
N HIS A 86 26.94 -14.58 2.59
CA HIS A 86 28.10 -14.02 3.26
C HIS A 86 27.87 -14.00 4.79
N PRO A 87 28.59 -14.82 5.58
CA PRO A 87 28.30 -14.98 7.01
C PRO A 87 28.30 -13.68 7.83
N PRO A 88 29.20 -12.70 7.57
CA PRO A 88 29.14 -11.39 8.23
C PRO A 88 27.83 -10.62 7.98
N SER A 89 27.27 -10.71 6.76
CA SER A 89 26.02 -10.02 6.40
C SER A 89 24.82 -10.65 7.09
N VAL A 90 24.75 -11.99 7.15
CA VAL A 90 23.73 -12.73 7.89
C VAL A 90 23.80 -12.42 9.39
N ALA A 91 24.99 -12.50 9.98
CA ALA A 91 25.19 -12.23 11.40
C ALA A 91 24.80 -10.80 11.78
N ARG A 92 25.06 -9.83 10.90
CA ARG A 92 24.62 -8.44 11.05
C ARG A 92 23.09 -8.34 11.05
N CYS A 93 22.43 -9.03 10.13
CA CYS A 93 20.97 -9.05 10.08
C CYS A 93 20.35 -9.62 11.36
N GLU A 94 20.93 -10.70 11.89
CA GLU A 94 20.49 -11.32 13.14
C GLU A 94 20.60 -10.36 14.33
N ARG A 95 21.71 -9.61 14.42
CA ARG A 95 21.94 -8.63 15.50
C ARG A 95 21.18 -7.31 15.37
N THR A 96 20.57 -7.05 14.22
CA THR A 96 19.90 -5.76 13.96
C THR A 96 18.42 -5.96 13.70
N VAL A 97 18.04 -6.39 12.49
CA VAL A 97 16.63 -6.54 12.07
C VAL A 97 15.90 -7.60 12.89
N ARG A 98 16.54 -8.75 13.17
CA ARG A 98 15.90 -9.85 13.92
C ARG A 98 16.05 -9.75 15.44
N GLN A 99 17.05 -9.02 15.92
CA GLN A 99 17.22 -8.76 17.36
C GLN A 99 16.23 -7.69 17.83
N ARG A 100 15.10 -8.15 18.39
CA ARG A 100 14.00 -7.29 18.87
C ARG A 100 14.45 -6.06 19.66
N GLY A 101 15.36 -6.21 20.63
CA GLY A 101 15.83 -5.10 21.45
C GLY A 101 16.57 -4.00 20.67
N VAL A 102 17.29 -4.36 19.60
CA VAL A 102 18.01 -3.41 18.75
C VAL A 102 17.03 -2.63 17.87
N LEU A 103 16.10 -3.33 17.21
CA LEU A 103 15.07 -2.70 16.38
C LEU A 103 14.14 -1.80 17.22
N VAL A 104 13.63 -2.29 18.36
CA VAL A 104 12.80 -1.49 19.28
C VAL A 104 13.56 -0.25 19.76
N GLY A 105 14.83 -0.39 20.13
CA GLY A 105 15.66 0.75 20.55
C GLY A 105 15.80 1.79 19.44
N ALA A 106 16.15 1.38 18.22
CA ALA A 106 16.30 2.30 17.08
C ALA A 106 14.97 3.00 16.73
N VAL A 107 13.85 2.29 16.77
CA VAL A 107 12.51 2.84 16.55
C VAL A 107 12.13 3.83 17.64
N ARG A 108 12.35 3.49 18.92
CA ARG A 108 12.08 4.38 20.06
C ARG A 108 12.88 5.68 19.95
N ASP A 109 14.17 5.59 19.65
CA ASP A 109 15.04 6.76 19.53
C ASP A 109 14.61 7.66 18.35
N TYR A 110 14.12 7.08 17.25
CA TYR A 110 13.50 7.82 16.14
C TYR A 110 12.22 8.53 16.58
N LEU A 111 11.26 7.80 17.16
CA LEU A 111 9.99 8.37 17.62
C LEU A 111 10.23 9.48 18.66
N GLU A 112 11.09 9.25 19.65
CA GLU A 112 11.47 10.24 20.67
C GLU A 112 12.09 11.50 20.06
N SER A 113 12.96 11.35 19.07
CA SER A 113 13.51 12.50 18.34
C SER A 113 12.41 13.26 17.60
N ALA A 114 11.51 12.55 16.94
CA ALA A 114 10.41 13.12 16.18
C ALA A 114 9.45 13.93 17.06
N TRP A 115 9.11 13.43 18.26
CA TRP A 115 8.07 14.05 19.11
C TRP A 115 8.62 14.99 20.20
N ALA A 116 9.66 14.59 20.93
CA ALA A 116 10.14 15.34 22.09
C ALA A 116 11.08 16.48 21.68
N ARG A 117 12.06 16.17 20.83
CA ARG A 117 13.12 17.12 20.42
C ARG A 117 12.73 17.95 19.20
N ARG A 118 11.92 17.38 18.30
CA ARG A 118 11.46 18.00 17.05
C ARG A 118 12.57 18.73 16.26
N PRO A 119 13.75 18.11 16.05
CA PRO A 119 14.78 18.74 15.24
C PRO A 119 14.29 18.85 13.78
N PRO A 120 14.83 19.77 12.97
CA PRO A 120 14.47 19.88 11.54
C PRO A 120 14.86 18.64 10.72
N ALA A 121 15.88 17.90 11.17
CA ALA A 121 16.31 16.62 10.61
C ALA A 121 16.62 15.62 11.73
N MET A 122 16.47 14.33 11.47
CA MET A 122 16.67 13.24 12.43
C MET A 122 17.26 12.01 11.75
N LEU A 123 18.08 11.23 12.46
CA LEU A 123 18.58 9.95 11.95
C LEU A 123 17.41 8.98 11.71
N SER A 124 17.36 8.41 10.50
CA SER A 124 16.42 7.34 10.16
C SER A 124 16.65 6.07 11.00
N VAL A 125 15.66 5.19 11.09
CA VAL A 125 15.81 3.92 11.83
C VAL A 125 16.89 3.05 11.18
N GLY A 126 16.93 2.98 9.84
CA GLY A 126 18.00 2.29 9.11
C GLY A 126 19.41 2.86 9.39
N ALA A 127 19.55 4.19 9.46
CA ALA A 127 20.83 4.82 9.79
C ALA A 127 21.28 4.50 11.22
N ARG A 128 20.37 4.54 12.20
CA ARG A 128 20.66 4.16 13.60
C ARG A 128 21.10 2.70 13.72
N MET A 129 20.52 1.82 12.92
CA MET A 129 20.93 0.41 12.87
C MET A 129 22.33 0.25 12.25
N ALA A 130 22.67 1.03 11.22
CA ALA A 130 24.00 1.05 10.62
C ALA A 130 25.06 1.55 11.60
N GLU A 131 24.81 2.66 12.30
CA GLU A 131 25.75 3.21 13.30
C GLU A 131 26.07 2.21 14.42
N ARG A 132 25.08 1.44 14.88
CA ARG A 132 25.28 0.39 15.90
C ARG A 132 26.22 -0.74 15.44
N GLU A 133 26.35 -0.94 14.13
CA GLU A 133 27.26 -1.92 13.54
C GLU A 133 28.59 -1.26 13.06
N GLY A 134 28.83 0.00 13.41
CA GLY A 134 30.02 0.75 12.97
C GLY A 134 30.02 1.06 11.48
N LEU A 135 28.84 1.11 10.86
CA LEU A 135 28.65 1.37 9.43
C LEU A 135 28.03 2.76 9.23
N SER A 136 28.17 3.29 8.01
CA SER A 136 27.52 4.55 7.63
C SER A 136 26.46 4.32 6.57
N PHE A 137 25.25 4.83 6.82
CA PHE A 137 24.16 4.81 5.84
C PHE A 137 24.53 5.62 4.57
N ALA A 138 25.38 6.63 4.70
CA ALA A 138 25.88 7.40 3.56
C ALA A 138 26.76 6.56 2.61
N GLN A 139 27.41 5.49 3.09
CA GLN A 139 28.25 4.62 2.25
C GLN A 139 27.46 3.91 1.16
N ILE A 140 26.16 3.73 1.36
CA ILE A 140 25.26 3.10 0.37
C ILE A 140 24.49 4.15 -0.46
N GLY A 141 24.92 5.42 -0.40
CA GLY A 141 24.30 6.53 -1.13
C GLY A 141 22.98 7.02 -0.52
N TRP A 142 22.63 6.60 0.70
CA TRP A 142 21.42 7.05 1.39
C TRP A 142 21.74 8.07 2.49
N PRO A 143 21.01 9.19 2.58
CA PRO A 143 21.27 10.19 3.61
C PRO A 143 20.96 9.60 5.00
N PRO A 144 21.88 9.73 5.99
CA PRO A 144 21.65 9.19 7.33
C PRO A 144 20.53 9.95 8.06
N GLU A 145 20.47 11.26 7.85
CA GLU A 145 19.44 12.14 8.37
C GLU A 145 18.30 12.33 7.36
N VAL A 146 17.08 12.28 7.86
CA VAL A 146 15.85 12.57 7.12
C VAL A 146 15.18 13.81 7.71
N PRO A 147 14.52 14.66 6.90
CA PRO A 147 13.75 15.79 7.43
C PRO A 147 12.69 15.29 8.42
N ASN A 148 12.52 15.98 9.54
CA ASN A 148 11.48 15.61 10.49
C ASN A 148 10.11 16.04 9.97
N ARG A 149 9.36 15.06 9.46
CA ARG A 149 8.04 15.29 8.89
C ARG A 149 6.92 14.76 9.78
N VAL A 150 7.24 14.20 10.93
CA VAL A 150 6.23 13.74 11.87
C VAL A 150 5.54 14.97 12.46
N ALA A 151 4.21 15.02 12.32
CA ALA A 151 3.37 15.95 13.03
C ALA A 151 2.91 15.34 14.35
N VAL A 152 2.64 16.19 15.34
CA VAL A 152 2.16 15.75 16.64
C VAL A 152 0.75 16.30 16.84
N ILE A 153 -0.18 15.45 17.22
CA ILE A 153 -1.51 15.86 17.66
C ILE A 153 -1.59 15.67 19.16
N GLU A 154 -2.02 16.70 19.89
CA GLU A 154 -2.35 16.64 21.30
C GLU A 154 -3.87 16.67 21.45
N PHE A 155 -4.49 15.57 21.90
CA PHE A 155 -5.88 15.60 22.31
C PHE A 155 -6.04 16.49 23.56
N SER A 156 -7.11 17.29 23.61
CA SER A 156 -7.35 18.23 24.72
C SER A 156 -7.44 17.53 26.07
N ARG A 157 -8.00 16.32 26.08
CA ARG A 157 -7.95 15.34 27.19
C ARG A 157 -7.48 13.98 26.70
N THR A 158 -7.10 13.10 27.62
CA THR A 158 -6.84 11.69 27.27
C THR A 158 -8.18 11.03 26.88
N PRO A 159 -8.31 10.45 25.68
CA PRO A 159 -9.47 9.66 25.31
C PRO A 159 -9.67 8.50 26.29
N ALA A 160 -10.86 8.38 26.86
CA ALA A 160 -11.22 7.33 27.80
C ALA A 160 -11.46 5.97 27.10
N GLY A 161 -11.50 5.96 25.77
CA GLY A 161 -11.82 4.79 24.97
C GLY A 161 -10.87 4.55 23.79
N ARG A 162 -11.38 3.93 22.72
CA ARG A 162 -10.57 3.54 21.56
C ARG A 162 -10.41 4.71 20.60
N VAL A 163 -9.19 4.88 20.09
CA VAL A 163 -8.86 5.82 19.03
C VAL A 163 -8.49 5.01 17.79
N ALA A 164 -9.11 5.36 16.66
CA ALA A 164 -8.74 4.86 15.34
C ALA A 164 -8.50 6.03 14.40
N LEU A 165 -7.49 5.92 13.54
CA LEU A 165 -7.30 6.84 12.43
C LEU A 165 -8.24 6.41 11.30
N ARG A 166 -9.13 7.29 10.85
CA ARG A 166 -9.95 7.04 9.67
C ARG A 166 -9.11 7.29 8.44
N THR A 167 -8.91 6.23 7.67
CA THR A 167 -8.24 6.28 6.37
C THR A 167 -9.27 6.02 5.27
N ALA A 168 -8.92 6.28 4.00
CA ALA A 168 -9.73 5.89 2.85
C ALA A 168 -10.02 4.37 2.82
N SER A 169 -9.17 3.55 3.45
CA SER A 169 -9.33 2.10 3.53
C SER A 169 -10.17 1.60 4.71
N GLY A 170 -10.65 2.51 5.57
CA GLY A 170 -11.37 2.22 6.80
C GLY A 170 -10.62 2.68 8.06
N PRO A 171 -11.18 2.43 9.25
CA PRO A 171 -10.57 2.80 10.52
C PRO A 171 -9.36 1.91 10.83
N ALA A 172 -8.19 2.53 11.02
CA ALA A 172 -6.98 1.88 11.49
C ALA A 172 -6.84 2.08 13.02
N PRO A 173 -6.96 1.03 13.84
CA PRO A 173 -6.93 1.17 15.30
C PRO A 173 -5.54 1.62 15.77
N LEU A 174 -5.51 2.68 16.60
CA LEU A 174 -4.27 3.19 17.20
C LEU A 174 -4.09 2.72 18.64
N GLY A 175 -5.19 2.49 19.36
CA GLY A 175 -5.19 2.00 20.75
C GLY A 175 -6.16 2.78 21.64
N SER A 176 -5.82 2.90 22.93
CA SER A 176 -6.60 3.66 23.92
C SER A 176 -5.68 4.35 24.91
N SER A 177 -6.22 5.32 25.67
CA SER A 177 -5.55 5.92 26.85
C SER A 177 -4.23 6.65 26.58
N ARG A 178 -4.08 7.29 25.41
CA ARG A 178 -2.91 8.14 25.10
C ARG A 178 -3.37 9.51 24.61
N ARG A 179 -2.63 10.54 24.98
CA ARG A 179 -2.98 11.94 24.66
C ARG A 179 -2.38 12.43 23.35
N TYR A 180 -1.26 11.83 22.93
CA TYR A 180 -0.50 12.29 21.77
C TYR A 180 -0.61 11.30 20.60
N VAL A 181 -0.68 11.80 19.38
CA VAL A 181 -0.56 11.01 18.14
C VAL A 181 0.60 11.54 17.32
N LEU A 182 1.50 10.66 16.90
CA LEU A 182 2.51 10.93 15.89
C LEU A 182 1.96 10.53 14.54
N THR A 183 1.84 11.49 13.62
CA THR A 183 1.15 11.31 12.34
C THR A 183 1.89 11.96 11.19
N THR A 184 1.57 11.52 9.98
CA THR A 184 1.99 12.20 8.77
C THR A 184 1.30 13.58 8.64
N PRO A 185 1.92 14.60 8.01
CA PRO A 185 1.29 15.89 7.82
C PRO A 185 0.08 15.82 6.89
N GLY A 186 -0.91 16.67 7.16
CA GLY A 186 -2.11 16.81 6.33
C GLY A 186 -3.39 16.73 7.16
N PHE A 187 -4.51 16.52 6.45
CA PHE A 187 -5.81 16.33 7.10
C PHE A 187 -5.93 14.92 7.66
N GLN A 188 -6.06 14.83 8.97
CA GLN A 188 -6.24 13.61 9.73
C GLN A 188 -7.63 13.60 10.36
N GLU A 189 -8.28 12.43 10.36
CA GLU A 189 -9.56 12.24 11.02
C GLU A 189 -9.46 11.06 11.97
N PHE A 190 -9.79 11.30 13.24
CA PHE A 190 -9.77 10.29 14.29
C PHE A 190 -11.18 9.95 14.69
N GLU A 191 -11.45 8.66 14.77
CA GLU A 191 -12.62 8.13 15.42
C GLU A 191 -12.28 7.82 16.87
N VAL A 192 -13.02 8.41 17.79
CA VAL A 192 -12.86 8.21 19.22
C VAL A 192 -14.14 7.62 19.80
N THR A 193 -14.04 6.39 20.29
CA THR A 193 -15.17 5.61 20.82
C THR A 193 -15.05 5.50 22.34
N GLU A 194 -15.90 6.19 23.08
CA GLU A 194 -15.93 6.26 24.55
C GLU A 194 -17.29 5.74 25.08
N GLY A 195 -17.29 4.59 25.75
CA GLY A 195 -18.53 3.93 26.17
C GLY A 195 -19.39 3.56 24.96
N THR A 196 -20.62 4.08 24.90
CA THR A 196 -21.52 3.94 23.74
C THR A 196 -21.41 5.11 22.76
N GLY A 197 -20.66 6.16 23.11
CA GLY A 197 -20.46 7.34 22.28
C GLY A 197 -19.37 7.12 21.24
N ARG A 198 -19.60 7.64 20.02
CA ARG A 198 -18.62 7.73 18.95
C ARG A 198 -18.50 9.20 18.54
N SER A 199 -17.29 9.72 18.54
CA SER A 199 -16.96 11.08 18.11
C SER A 199 -15.92 11.04 17.00
N VAL A 200 -15.92 12.07 16.15
CA VAL A 200 -14.99 12.21 15.04
C VAL A 200 -14.24 13.54 15.22
N VAL A 201 -12.92 13.47 15.24
CA VAL A 201 -12.03 14.60 15.45
C VAL A 201 -11.24 14.84 14.18
N ARG A 202 -11.35 16.03 13.58
CA ARG A 202 -10.60 16.40 12.37
C ARG A 202 -9.52 17.39 12.72
N VAL A 203 -8.31 17.14 12.21
CA VAL A 203 -7.14 17.95 12.50
C VAL A 203 -6.33 18.11 11.23
N ASN A 204 -6.02 19.35 10.85
CA ASN A 204 -5.04 19.62 9.81
C ASN A 204 -3.67 19.82 10.47
N THR A 205 -2.73 18.93 10.19
CA THR A 205 -1.42 18.93 10.81
C THR A 205 -0.34 19.38 9.84
N ALA A 206 0.69 20.03 10.38
CA ALA A 206 1.90 20.40 9.65
C ALA A 206 3.11 19.68 10.26
N ALA A 207 4.11 19.38 9.41
CA ALA A 207 5.35 18.75 9.82
C ALA A 207 6.01 19.48 11.01
N ALA A 208 6.53 18.71 11.97
CA ALA A 208 7.23 19.20 13.16
C ALA A 208 6.42 20.17 14.05
N ARG A 209 5.10 20.30 13.86
CA ARG A 209 4.21 21.12 14.70
C ARG A 209 3.33 20.25 15.59
N VAL A 210 3.02 20.78 16.77
CA VAL A 210 1.99 20.24 17.66
C VAL A 210 0.68 20.93 17.31
N THR A 211 -0.34 20.14 17.01
CA THR A 211 -1.70 20.62 16.75
C THR A 211 -2.62 20.10 17.84
N ARG A 212 -3.34 21.00 18.52
CA ARG A 212 -4.31 20.58 19.54
C ARG A 212 -5.61 20.16 18.88
N ALA A 213 -6.17 19.06 19.37
CA ALA A 213 -7.41 18.48 18.89
C ALA A 213 -8.43 18.41 20.03
N GLU A 214 -9.52 19.15 19.90
CA GLU A 214 -10.58 19.21 20.92
C GLU A 214 -11.48 17.97 20.83
N LEU A 215 -11.68 17.28 21.97
CA LEU A 215 -12.55 16.11 22.10
C LEU A 215 -13.97 16.44 22.57
N ASP A 216 -14.21 17.68 23.00
CA ASP A 216 -15.44 18.03 23.68
C ASP A 216 -16.53 18.46 22.67
N GLY A 217 -17.39 17.49 22.35
CA GLY A 217 -18.83 17.59 22.13
C GLY A 217 -19.42 18.76 21.31
N ASN A 218 -20.16 18.40 20.25
CA ASN A 218 -21.03 19.25 19.43
C ASN A 218 -20.38 20.12 18.36
N SER A 219 -19.22 19.73 17.83
CA SER A 219 -18.94 20.00 16.41
C SER A 219 -19.92 19.16 15.59
N GLY A 220 -21.14 19.69 15.43
CA GLY A 220 -22.19 19.12 14.59
C GLY A 220 -21.56 18.66 13.29
N SER A 221 -21.88 17.42 12.91
CA SER A 221 -21.43 16.70 11.72
C SER A 221 -21.28 17.65 10.53
N THR A 222 -20.15 18.32 10.45
CA THR A 222 -19.77 19.08 9.27
C THR A 222 -19.44 18.00 8.28
N ILE A 223 -20.13 18.06 7.14
CA ILE A 223 -20.03 17.13 6.02
C ILE A 223 -18.57 16.64 5.91
N ALA A 224 -18.39 15.32 5.96
CA ALA A 224 -17.07 14.70 5.89
C ALA A 224 -16.36 15.16 4.63
N ALA A 225 -15.41 16.09 4.79
CA ALA A 225 -14.45 16.36 3.74
C ALA A 225 -13.80 15.01 3.37
N PRO A 226 -13.67 14.68 2.08
CA PRO A 226 -13.04 13.43 1.68
C PRO A 226 -11.64 13.35 2.29
N LEU A 227 -11.23 12.19 2.80
CA LEU A 227 -9.91 12.07 3.43
C LEU A 227 -8.80 12.06 2.36
N ARG A 228 -7.57 12.40 2.76
CA ARG A 228 -6.39 12.13 1.94
C ARG A 228 -6.35 10.64 1.57
N ILE A 229 -6.03 10.36 0.31
CA ILE A 229 -5.95 9.01 -0.25
C ILE A 229 -4.48 8.72 -0.54
N ASP A 230 -3.85 7.91 0.30
CA ASP A 230 -2.50 7.39 0.02
C ASP A 230 -2.58 6.03 -0.69
N PRO A 231 -1.70 5.76 -1.69
CA PRO A 231 -1.67 4.48 -2.38
C PRO A 231 -1.13 3.40 -1.45
N PRO A 232 -1.93 2.39 -1.06
CA PRO A 232 -1.48 1.36 -0.13
C PRO A 232 -0.46 0.44 -0.81
N VAL A 233 0.78 0.41 -0.34
CA VAL A 233 1.85 -0.47 -0.87
C VAL A 233 1.46 -1.95 -0.81
N SER A 234 0.61 -2.34 0.15
CA SER A 234 0.08 -3.70 0.28
C SER A 234 -0.76 -4.15 -0.91
N ARG A 235 -1.16 -3.23 -1.81
CA ARG A 235 -1.86 -3.57 -3.05
C ARG A 235 -0.95 -4.01 -4.18
N TYR A 236 0.35 -3.98 -4.01
CA TYR A 236 1.30 -4.57 -4.95
C TYR A 236 1.72 -5.96 -4.47
N CYS A 237 1.86 -6.89 -5.42
CA CYS A 237 2.33 -8.22 -5.10
C CYS A 237 3.81 -8.15 -4.67
N VAL A 238 4.12 -8.82 -3.56
CA VAL A 238 5.50 -9.08 -3.17
C VAL A 238 6.00 -10.19 -4.09
N GLY A 239 6.70 -9.83 -5.17
CA GLY A 239 7.08 -10.75 -6.23
C GLY A 239 8.52 -10.58 -6.69
N GLY A 240 9.17 -11.69 -7.01
CA GLY A 240 10.60 -11.80 -7.33
C GLY A 240 11.04 -11.01 -8.57
N SER A 241 12.34 -10.78 -8.67
CA SER A 241 13.01 -9.93 -9.67
C SER A 241 13.01 -10.47 -11.10
N GLN A 242 12.24 -11.52 -11.41
CA GLN A 242 12.28 -12.17 -12.73
C GLN A 242 11.18 -11.67 -13.65
N PRO A 243 11.45 -11.55 -14.98
CA PRO A 243 10.42 -11.26 -15.95
C PRO A 243 9.30 -12.30 -15.89
N PRO A 244 8.05 -11.93 -16.16
CA PRO A 244 6.98 -12.91 -16.30
C PRO A 244 7.37 -13.89 -17.42
N ALA A 245 7.46 -15.17 -17.07
CA ALA A 245 7.92 -16.23 -17.98
C ALA A 245 6.77 -16.87 -18.80
N SER A 246 5.52 -16.46 -18.57
CA SER A 246 4.33 -17.08 -19.17
C SER A 246 3.71 -16.20 -20.26
N GLY A 247 3.36 -16.82 -21.40
CA GLY A 247 2.66 -16.19 -22.52
C GLY A 247 3.56 -15.89 -23.72
N ALA A 248 3.03 -16.05 -24.93
CA ALA A 248 3.78 -15.94 -26.19
C ALA A 248 4.43 -14.55 -26.42
N LEU A 249 3.92 -13.50 -25.78
CA LEU A 249 4.40 -12.12 -25.92
C LEU A 249 5.09 -11.57 -24.67
N ALA A 250 5.31 -12.39 -23.64
CA ALA A 250 5.80 -11.90 -22.34
C ALA A 250 7.17 -11.23 -22.44
N PHE A 251 8.13 -11.86 -23.13
CA PHE A 251 9.47 -11.29 -23.35
C PHE A 251 9.43 -10.03 -24.23
N PHE A 252 8.59 -10.00 -25.25
CA PHE A 252 8.42 -8.82 -26.11
C PHE A 252 7.87 -7.64 -25.31
N ASN A 253 6.80 -7.85 -24.55
CA ASN A 253 6.20 -6.84 -23.68
C ASN A 253 7.20 -6.38 -22.61
N TRP A 254 7.96 -7.30 -22.02
CA TRP A 254 9.01 -6.97 -21.07
C TRP A 254 10.07 -6.05 -21.68
N ALA A 255 10.68 -6.49 -22.79
CA ALA A 255 11.73 -5.74 -23.48
C ALA A 255 11.24 -4.34 -23.90
N ARG A 256 9.99 -4.23 -24.31
CA ARG A 256 9.40 -2.94 -24.68
C ARG A 256 9.13 -2.03 -23.47
N ALA A 257 8.71 -2.59 -22.34
CA ALA A 257 8.46 -1.83 -21.12
C ALA A 257 9.74 -1.25 -20.51
N THR A 258 10.87 -1.92 -20.73
CA THR A 258 12.20 -1.47 -20.26
C THR A 258 12.96 -0.65 -21.31
N TYR A 259 12.45 -0.56 -22.53
CA TYR A 259 13.07 0.22 -23.60
C TYR A 259 12.93 1.73 -23.34
N VAL A 260 14.08 2.41 -23.28
CA VAL A 260 14.16 3.86 -23.12
C VAL A 260 14.09 4.52 -24.51
N GLU A 261 13.11 5.39 -24.69
CA GLU A 261 12.93 6.18 -25.91
C GLU A 261 13.35 7.63 -25.68
N PRO A 262 13.79 8.35 -26.74
CA PRO A 262 13.92 9.80 -26.67
C PRO A 262 12.60 10.44 -26.22
N ASP A 263 12.67 11.49 -25.39
CA ASP A 263 11.49 12.12 -24.78
C ASP A 263 10.46 12.63 -25.78
N GLU A 264 10.91 13.08 -26.96
CA GLU A 264 10.05 13.54 -28.04
C GLU A 264 9.23 12.38 -28.62
N THR A 265 9.90 11.26 -28.95
CA THR A 265 9.25 10.04 -29.43
C THR A 265 8.32 9.45 -28.38
N LYS A 266 8.76 9.42 -27.11
CA LYS A 266 7.93 9.00 -25.98
C LYS A 266 6.65 9.84 -25.95
N ARG A 267 6.75 11.18 -25.92
CA ARG A 267 5.60 12.11 -25.86
C ARG A 267 4.66 11.98 -27.05
N ALA A 268 5.20 11.85 -28.26
CA ALA A 268 4.41 11.66 -29.49
C ALA A 268 3.58 10.37 -29.43
N ASN A 269 4.09 9.34 -28.75
CA ASN A 269 3.45 8.05 -28.62
C ASN A 269 2.63 7.89 -27.33
N LEU A 270 2.51 8.91 -26.46
CA LEU A 270 1.73 8.74 -25.22
C LEU A 270 0.22 8.68 -25.49
N ALA A 271 -0.42 7.66 -24.92
CA ALA A 271 -1.87 7.56 -24.84
C ALA A 271 -2.46 8.78 -24.11
N PRO A 272 -3.70 9.20 -24.43
CA PRO A 272 -4.34 10.33 -23.76
C PRO A 272 -4.32 10.23 -22.23
N ILE A 273 -4.64 9.06 -21.67
CA ILE A 273 -4.64 8.83 -20.21
C ILE A 273 -3.26 9.02 -19.55
N ALA A 274 -2.18 8.83 -20.31
CA ALA A 274 -0.81 8.96 -19.80
C ALA A 274 -0.27 10.40 -19.83
N ARG A 275 -1.02 11.36 -20.40
CA ARG A 275 -0.58 12.76 -20.55
C ARG A 275 -1.59 13.80 -20.07
N GLN A 276 -2.86 13.43 -19.93
CA GLN A 276 -3.91 14.40 -19.62
C GLN A 276 -3.87 14.79 -18.14
N PRO A 277 -3.79 16.09 -17.81
CA PRO A 277 -3.69 16.57 -16.43
C PRO A 277 -4.93 16.30 -15.58
N ALA A 278 -6.09 16.23 -16.22
CA ALA A 278 -7.37 16.18 -15.55
C ALA A 278 -8.22 15.02 -16.05
N ILE A 279 -8.99 14.47 -15.13
CA ILE A 279 -9.93 13.39 -15.42
C ILE A 279 -11.24 13.62 -14.68
N GLU A 280 -12.35 13.49 -15.39
CA GLU A 280 -13.68 13.64 -14.82
C GLU A 280 -14.40 12.29 -14.84
N VAL A 281 -14.98 11.93 -13.71
CA VAL A 281 -15.66 10.67 -13.51
C VAL A 281 -17.06 11.00 -13.01
N SER A 282 -18.06 10.35 -13.55
CA SER A 282 -19.41 10.40 -13.00
C SER A 282 -19.79 9.04 -12.44
N VAL A 283 -20.48 9.01 -11.31
CA VAL A 283 -21.04 7.77 -10.75
C VAL A 283 -22.54 7.79 -11.00
N ARG A 284 -22.99 6.92 -11.89
CA ARG A 284 -24.40 6.75 -12.23
C ARG A 284 -24.94 5.47 -11.60
N ASP A 285 -26.14 5.55 -11.07
CA ASP A 285 -26.81 4.44 -10.42
C ASP A 285 -28.14 4.17 -11.12
N ASP A 286 -28.09 3.43 -12.23
CA ASP A 286 -29.28 3.11 -13.03
C ASP A 286 -30.19 2.12 -12.28
N ALA A 287 -29.65 1.41 -11.28
CA ALA A 287 -30.36 0.43 -10.47
C ALA A 287 -30.96 1.01 -9.17
N GLY A 288 -30.65 2.25 -8.80
CA GLY A 288 -31.16 2.89 -7.57
C GLY A 288 -30.67 2.24 -6.26
N ILE A 289 -29.50 1.60 -6.28
CA ILE A 289 -28.93 0.83 -5.15
C ILE A 289 -27.80 1.54 -4.39
N CYS A 290 -27.32 2.68 -4.89
CA CYS A 290 -26.12 3.36 -4.43
C CYS A 290 -26.42 4.83 -4.12
N GLY A 291 -26.82 5.10 -2.88
CA GLY A 291 -27.03 6.46 -2.35
C GLY A 291 -25.73 7.27 -2.19
N ASP A 292 -25.81 8.48 -1.61
CA ASP A 292 -24.68 9.43 -1.54
C ASP A 292 -23.43 8.86 -0.87
N ALA A 293 -23.58 8.19 0.28
CA ALA A 293 -22.46 7.57 0.98
C ALA A 293 -21.79 6.48 0.11
N CYS A 294 -22.58 5.67 -0.59
CA CYS A 294 -22.07 4.67 -1.52
C CYS A 294 -21.33 5.34 -2.69
N ARG A 295 -21.88 6.40 -3.29
CA ARG A 295 -21.23 7.17 -4.38
C ARG A 295 -19.90 7.77 -3.94
N ALA A 296 -19.81 8.32 -2.72
CA ALA A 296 -18.56 8.83 -2.17
C ALA A 296 -17.51 7.71 -1.95
N GLY A 297 -17.96 6.51 -1.53
CA GLY A 297 -17.12 5.33 -1.44
C GLY A 297 -16.58 4.85 -2.79
N VAL A 298 -17.45 4.84 -3.82
CA VAL A 298 -17.06 4.55 -5.22
C VAL A 298 -16.01 5.54 -5.70
N ALA A 299 -16.24 6.85 -5.46
CA ALA A 299 -15.31 7.90 -5.84
C ALA A 299 -13.93 7.72 -5.19
N THR A 300 -13.92 7.41 -3.88
CA THR A 300 -12.69 7.12 -3.13
C THR A 300 -11.95 5.92 -3.72
N ALA A 301 -12.66 4.82 -4.00
CA ALA A 301 -12.08 3.63 -4.62
C ALA A 301 -11.47 3.96 -5.99
N PHE A 302 -12.14 4.78 -6.80
CA PHE A 302 -11.68 5.17 -8.12
C PHE A 302 -10.41 6.04 -8.07
N VAL A 303 -10.40 7.07 -7.22
CA VAL A 303 -9.22 7.95 -7.02
C VAL A 303 -8.03 7.14 -6.49
N GLN A 304 -8.28 6.22 -5.56
CA GLN A 304 -7.24 5.32 -5.05
C GLN A 304 -6.67 4.41 -6.14
N SER A 305 -7.51 3.88 -7.01
CA SER A 305 -7.08 3.07 -8.15
C SER A 305 -6.26 3.88 -9.15
N ILE A 306 -6.65 5.13 -9.44
CA ILE A 306 -5.82 6.04 -10.25
C ILE A 306 -4.46 6.23 -9.58
N ALA A 307 -4.40 6.49 -8.27
CA ALA A 307 -3.13 6.69 -7.55
C ALA A 307 -2.18 5.50 -7.71
N LEU A 308 -2.71 4.28 -7.57
CA LEU A 308 -1.96 3.04 -7.70
C LEU A 308 -1.46 2.83 -9.14
N TRP A 309 -2.35 2.91 -10.14
CA TRP A 309 -1.95 2.69 -11.54
C TRP A 309 -1.03 3.78 -12.05
N ARG A 310 -1.34 5.05 -11.79
CA ARG A 310 -0.47 6.18 -12.17
C ARG A 310 0.91 6.06 -11.52
N GLY A 311 0.96 5.69 -10.23
CA GLY A 311 2.21 5.49 -9.51
C GLY A 311 3.09 4.40 -10.13
N GLY A 312 2.48 3.37 -10.71
CA GLY A 312 3.18 2.31 -11.44
C GLY A 312 3.64 2.68 -12.86
N CYS A 313 3.15 3.79 -13.42
CA CYS A 313 3.34 4.15 -14.83
C CYS A 313 4.58 5.03 -15.02
N SER A 314 5.73 4.43 -15.25
CA SER A 314 6.99 5.16 -15.51
C SER A 314 6.98 6.01 -16.79
N ARG A 315 6.08 5.67 -17.72
CA ARG A 315 5.97 6.37 -19.01
C ARG A 315 4.98 7.52 -18.99
N CYS A 316 4.13 7.62 -17.96
CA CYS A 316 3.18 8.71 -17.83
C CYS A 316 3.88 10.05 -17.55
N ASP A 317 3.31 11.15 -18.05
CA ASP A 317 3.72 12.50 -17.64
C ASP A 317 3.44 12.67 -16.15
N GLN A 318 4.32 13.35 -15.41
CA GLN A 318 4.14 13.50 -13.96
C GLN A 318 2.94 14.38 -13.60
N ASN A 319 2.47 15.23 -14.52
CA ASN A 319 1.24 16.00 -14.38
C ASN A 319 -0.01 15.23 -14.79
N ALA A 320 0.10 14.05 -15.43
CA ALA A 320 -1.05 13.27 -15.85
C ALA A 320 -1.93 12.92 -14.64
N MET A 321 -3.23 13.15 -14.76
CA MET A 321 -4.24 12.99 -13.72
C MET A 321 -3.85 13.69 -12.41
N SER A 322 -3.16 14.83 -12.47
CA SER A 322 -2.88 15.65 -11.29
C SER A 322 -4.14 16.23 -10.64
N VAL A 323 -5.28 16.24 -11.35
CA VAL A 323 -6.61 16.45 -10.79
C VAL A 323 -7.58 15.34 -11.22
N VAL A 324 -8.34 14.84 -10.25
CA VAL A 324 -9.42 13.89 -10.45
C VAL A 324 -10.69 14.55 -9.94
N LYS A 325 -11.71 14.66 -10.80
CA LYS A 325 -13.05 15.09 -10.41
C LYS A 325 -13.97 13.88 -10.46
N VAL A 326 -14.63 13.55 -9.37
CA VAL A 326 -15.67 12.51 -9.34
C VAL A 326 -16.97 13.15 -8.88
N ASN A 327 -17.96 13.21 -9.77
CA ASN A 327 -19.17 14.00 -9.56
C ASN A 327 -18.82 15.47 -9.23
N GLN A 328 -19.09 15.92 -8.01
CA GLN A 328 -18.78 17.28 -7.54
C GLN A 328 -17.47 17.36 -6.73
N ASP A 329 -16.99 16.22 -6.27
CA ASP A 329 -15.80 16.13 -5.46
C ASP A 329 -14.56 16.24 -6.35
N VAL A 330 -13.57 17.00 -5.89
CA VAL A 330 -12.33 17.25 -6.60
C VAL A 330 -11.17 16.83 -5.71
N TRP A 331 -10.24 16.10 -6.29
CA TRP A 331 -9.01 15.66 -5.66
C TRP A 331 -7.83 16.14 -6.50
N ILE A 332 -6.76 16.58 -5.85
CA ILE A 332 -5.51 16.96 -6.50
C ILE A 332 -4.36 16.10 -6.00
N ASP A 333 -3.33 15.96 -6.82
CA ASP A 333 -2.10 15.26 -6.45
C ASP A 333 -1.51 15.80 -5.14
N ALA A 334 -1.09 14.91 -4.24
CA ALA A 334 -0.53 15.29 -2.94
C ALA A 334 0.75 16.14 -3.07
N ARG A 335 1.53 16.01 -4.14
CA ARG A 335 2.65 16.92 -4.40
C ARG A 335 2.14 18.31 -4.72
N LEU A 336 1.14 18.41 -5.61
CA LEU A 336 0.56 19.70 -5.96
C LEU A 336 -0.02 20.40 -4.71
N ALA A 337 -0.74 19.66 -3.86
CA ALA A 337 -1.24 20.15 -2.58
C ALA A 337 -0.10 20.61 -1.65
N SER A 338 0.96 19.80 -1.50
CA SER A 338 2.16 20.14 -0.72
C SER A 338 2.83 21.42 -1.23
N ARG A 339 2.99 21.55 -2.54
CA ARG A 339 3.56 22.73 -3.19
C ARG A 339 2.73 23.98 -2.96
N LEU A 340 1.41 23.89 -3.06
CA LEU A 340 0.51 25.02 -2.80
C LEU A 340 0.60 25.50 -1.36
N ARG A 341 0.80 24.60 -0.39
CA ARG A 341 1.03 24.96 1.02
C ARG A 341 2.42 25.54 1.27
N GLY A 342 3.41 25.07 0.52
CA GLY A 342 4.79 25.53 0.59
C GLY A 342 5.01 26.88 -0.11
N ASP A 343 6.27 27.30 -0.10
CA ASP A 343 6.77 28.45 -0.84
C ASP A 343 7.60 27.97 -2.04
N VAL A 344 6.93 27.35 -3.00
CA VAL A 344 7.58 26.86 -4.22
C VAL A 344 7.15 27.66 -5.43
N THR A 345 8.13 27.97 -6.25
CA THR A 345 7.98 28.82 -7.46
C THR A 345 7.34 28.10 -8.64
N SER A 346 7.17 26.77 -8.58
CA SER A 346 6.67 25.97 -9.69
C SER A 346 5.69 24.89 -9.24
N LEU A 347 4.51 24.88 -9.86
CA LEU A 347 3.50 23.84 -9.70
C LEU A 347 3.66 22.67 -10.69
N ASP A 348 4.58 22.77 -11.66
CA ASP A 348 4.84 21.70 -12.64
C ASP A 348 5.43 20.43 -12.00
N LEU A 349 4.63 19.36 -11.95
CA LEU A 349 4.98 18.11 -11.30
C LEU A 349 6.08 17.32 -12.00
N ASN A 350 6.46 17.69 -13.24
CA ASN A 350 7.64 17.13 -13.92
C ASN A 350 8.95 17.58 -13.26
N ARG A 351 8.93 18.63 -12.44
CA ARG A 351 10.10 19.05 -11.65
C ARG A 351 10.07 18.35 -10.31
N THR A 352 11.11 17.59 -9.98
CA THR A 352 11.24 16.97 -8.66
C THR A 352 11.55 18.02 -7.60
N VAL A 353 10.80 18.02 -6.49
CA VAL A 353 11.13 18.83 -5.32
C VAL A 353 11.61 17.90 -4.20
N PRO A 354 12.78 18.13 -3.57
CA PRO A 354 13.29 17.24 -2.51
C PRO A 354 12.32 17.04 -1.33
N SER A 355 11.46 18.02 -1.05
CA SER A 355 10.42 17.91 -0.03
C SER A 355 9.31 16.92 -0.39
N GLU A 356 9.26 16.36 -1.59
CA GLU A 356 8.23 15.39 -2.00
C GLU A 356 8.59 13.95 -1.63
N THR A 357 9.88 13.67 -1.42
CA THR A 357 10.39 12.30 -1.22
C THR A 357 9.78 11.56 -0.03
N ALA A 358 9.27 12.23 1.00
CA ALA A 358 8.62 11.52 2.11
C ALA A 358 7.09 11.47 2.03
N ILE A 359 6.47 12.13 1.05
CA ILE A 359 5.09 11.77 0.67
C ILE A 359 5.09 10.78 -0.50
N ALA A 360 6.27 10.44 -1.02
CA ALA A 360 6.44 9.40 -2.01
C ALA A 360 6.25 8.02 -1.37
N VAL A 361 5.57 7.18 -2.11
CA VAL A 361 5.42 5.77 -1.83
C VAL A 361 6.11 5.02 -2.96
N THR A 362 6.98 4.08 -2.66
CA THR A 362 7.68 3.29 -3.70
C THR A 362 6.95 1.97 -3.90
N ALA A 363 6.67 1.59 -5.14
CA ALA A 363 6.15 0.26 -5.43
C ALA A 363 7.20 -0.80 -5.02
N PRO A 364 6.78 -1.93 -4.41
CA PRO A 364 7.71 -2.92 -3.88
C PRO A 364 8.38 -3.79 -4.97
N ALA A 365 7.92 -3.70 -6.22
CA ALA A 365 8.43 -4.48 -7.34
C ALA A 365 9.68 -3.83 -7.97
N ILE A 366 10.82 -4.53 -7.91
CA ILE A 366 12.14 -4.07 -8.40
C ILE A 366 12.23 -4.07 -9.94
N SER A 367 11.25 -4.66 -10.61
CA SER A 367 11.45 -5.24 -11.94
C SER A 367 10.94 -4.37 -13.11
N VAL A 368 10.36 -3.21 -12.82
CA VAL A 368 10.01 -2.17 -13.81
C VAL A 368 10.36 -0.80 -13.23
N PRO A 369 10.62 0.23 -14.06
CA PRO A 369 11.08 1.51 -13.55
C PRO A 369 10.09 2.03 -12.51
N THR A 370 10.53 2.17 -11.27
CA THR A 370 9.68 2.61 -10.17
C THR A 370 9.59 4.13 -10.23
N SER A 371 8.39 4.64 -10.53
CA SER A 371 8.10 6.03 -10.21
C SER A 371 7.66 6.10 -8.76
N ALA A 372 8.05 7.19 -8.09
CA ALA A 372 7.46 7.54 -6.82
C ALA A 372 5.95 7.70 -7.02
N MET A 373 5.17 6.99 -6.20
CA MET A 373 3.73 7.05 -6.18
C MET A 373 3.30 8.11 -5.18
N TYR A 374 2.27 8.85 -5.54
CA TYR A 374 1.75 9.93 -4.70
C TYR A 374 0.25 9.75 -4.55
N GLY A 375 -0.24 10.09 -3.36
CA GLY A 375 -1.65 10.11 -3.06
C GLY A 375 -2.38 11.30 -3.68
N TYR A 376 -3.65 11.38 -3.33
CA TYR A 376 -4.50 12.52 -3.64
C TYR A 376 -5.04 13.16 -2.37
N GLU A 377 -5.26 14.46 -2.44
CA GLU A 377 -5.89 15.24 -1.38
C GLU A 377 -7.19 15.85 -1.90
N PRO A 378 -8.25 15.85 -1.08
CA PRO A 378 -9.49 16.56 -1.42
C PRO A 378 -9.22 18.06 -1.64
N VAL A 379 -10.01 18.68 -2.50
CA VAL A 379 -10.11 20.14 -2.58
C VAL A 379 -11.48 20.55 -2.06
N VAL A 380 -11.50 21.02 -0.82
CA VAL A 380 -12.70 21.57 -0.19
C VAL A 380 -12.88 23.03 -0.63
N THR A 381 -14.12 23.37 -0.99
CA THR A 381 -14.45 24.72 -1.45
C THR A 381 -14.20 25.77 -0.37
N GLY A 382 -13.52 26.86 -0.72
CA GLY A 382 -13.17 27.98 0.15
C GLY A 382 -11.90 27.76 1.00
N GLU A 383 -11.29 26.57 0.95
CA GLU A 383 -10.07 26.28 1.71
C GLU A 383 -8.80 26.85 1.08
N ASP A 384 -7.71 26.78 1.84
CA ASP A 384 -6.42 27.37 1.49
C ASP A 384 -5.85 26.85 0.16
N ILE A 385 -5.98 25.55 -0.12
CA ILE A 385 -5.51 24.94 -1.38
C ILE A 385 -6.21 25.57 -2.58
N GLU A 386 -7.55 25.59 -2.58
CA GLU A 386 -8.33 26.18 -3.67
C GLU A 386 -7.99 27.67 -3.79
N ARG A 387 -8.05 28.41 -2.68
CA ARG A 387 -7.76 29.85 -2.68
C ARG A 387 -6.39 30.15 -3.25
N ARG A 388 -5.34 29.43 -2.85
CA ARG A 388 -3.98 29.63 -3.37
C ARG A 388 -3.87 29.26 -4.84
N LEU A 389 -4.42 28.13 -5.26
CA LEU A 389 -4.40 27.72 -6.67
C LEU A 389 -5.12 28.75 -7.54
N CYS A 390 -6.28 29.23 -7.09
CA CYS A 390 -7.15 30.13 -7.84
C CYS A 390 -6.69 31.60 -7.82
N SER A 391 -5.97 32.03 -6.79
CA SER A 391 -5.36 33.37 -6.71
C SER A 391 -3.94 33.45 -7.26
N SER A 392 -3.27 32.31 -7.50
CA SER A 392 -1.90 32.31 -8.01
C SER A 392 -1.79 32.98 -9.38
N ASN A 393 -0.83 33.90 -9.53
CA ASN A 393 -0.45 34.50 -10.81
C ASN A 393 0.42 33.58 -11.67
N ILE A 394 0.65 32.34 -11.23
CA ILE A 394 1.36 31.28 -11.96
C ILE A 394 0.62 30.94 -13.28
N ALA A 395 -0.60 31.43 -13.44
CA ALA A 395 -1.55 31.22 -14.53
C ALA A 395 -1.10 31.64 -15.93
N SER A 396 -0.08 32.46 -16.09
CA SER A 396 0.27 33.03 -17.40
C SER A 396 1.07 32.08 -18.31
N SER A 397 1.48 30.89 -17.84
CA SER A 397 2.41 30.04 -18.59
C SER A 397 1.79 28.95 -19.48
N GLY A 398 0.46 28.81 -19.53
CA GLY A 398 -0.17 27.68 -20.23
C GLY A 398 0.22 26.32 -19.64
N GLY A 399 -0.10 25.23 -20.34
CA GLY A 399 0.30 23.87 -19.95
C GLY A 399 -0.62 23.17 -18.92
N PRO A 400 -0.16 22.05 -18.32
CA PRO A 400 -0.99 21.17 -17.48
C PRO A 400 -1.69 21.85 -16.29
N ILE A 401 -1.03 22.81 -15.66
CA ILE A 401 -1.55 23.50 -14.47
C ILE A 401 -2.73 24.42 -14.80
N ALA A 402 -2.79 24.95 -16.03
CA ALA A 402 -3.94 25.73 -16.47
C ALA A 402 -5.21 24.89 -16.49
N GLU A 403 -5.13 23.63 -16.91
CA GLU A 403 -6.27 22.70 -16.91
C GLU A 403 -6.68 22.31 -15.48
N VAL A 404 -5.72 22.02 -14.61
CA VAL A 404 -6.00 21.77 -13.18
C VAL A 404 -6.75 22.94 -12.55
N ARG A 405 -6.33 24.17 -12.82
CA ARG A 405 -6.99 25.37 -12.34
C ARG A 405 -8.42 25.51 -12.90
N GLN A 406 -8.65 25.18 -14.17
CA GLN A 406 -10.00 25.22 -14.74
C GLN A 406 -10.95 24.25 -14.02
N VAL A 407 -10.48 23.05 -13.71
CA VAL A 407 -11.28 22.04 -12.99
C VAL A 407 -11.52 22.46 -11.53
N VAL A 408 -10.49 22.92 -10.83
CA VAL A 408 -10.60 23.28 -9.41
C VAL A 408 -11.37 24.60 -9.23
N CYS A 409 -10.97 25.67 -9.92
CA CYS A 409 -11.45 27.02 -9.65
C CYS A 409 -12.77 27.37 -10.35
N ASN A 410 -12.97 26.85 -11.57
CA ASN A 410 -14.17 27.14 -12.35
C ASN A 410 -15.17 25.98 -12.34
N ARG A 411 -14.80 24.86 -11.69
CA ARG A 411 -15.59 23.60 -11.64
C ARG A 411 -16.00 23.08 -13.02
N ARG A 412 -15.27 23.49 -14.06
CA ARG A 412 -15.54 23.11 -15.45
C ARG A 412 -15.04 21.69 -15.69
N SER A 413 -15.76 20.98 -16.56
CA SER A 413 -15.23 19.77 -17.16
C SER A 413 -13.92 20.08 -17.89
N PRO A 414 -12.93 19.18 -17.84
CA PRO A 414 -11.68 19.39 -18.54
C PRO A 414 -11.93 19.50 -20.05
N ALA A 415 -11.37 20.54 -20.69
CA ALA A 415 -11.63 20.87 -22.09
C ALA A 415 -11.01 19.87 -23.08
N GLY A 416 -10.09 19.02 -22.62
CA GLY A 416 -9.54 17.90 -23.37
C GLY A 416 -9.34 16.64 -22.52
N GLY A 417 -9.89 16.59 -21.31
CA GLY A 417 -9.69 15.50 -20.35
C GLY A 417 -10.51 14.24 -20.62
N VAL A 418 -10.06 13.12 -20.07
CA VAL A 418 -10.73 11.83 -20.16
C VAL A 418 -11.98 11.93 -19.30
N ARG A 419 -13.11 11.45 -19.84
CA ARG A 419 -14.35 11.32 -19.09
C ARG A 419 -14.67 9.85 -18.88
N ALA A 420 -14.80 9.44 -17.62
CA ALA A 420 -15.31 8.13 -17.25
C ALA A 420 -16.73 8.23 -16.70
N THR A 421 -17.43 7.11 -16.79
CA THR A 421 -18.62 6.86 -15.99
C THR A 421 -18.46 5.53 -15.26
N VAL A 422 -18.69 5.49 -13.95
CA VAL A 422 -18.93 4.24 -13.22
C VAL A 422 -20.43 4.05 -13.13
N VAL A 423 -20.95 2.93 -13.61
CA VAL A 423 -22.39 2.70 -13.73
C VAL A 423 -22.80 1.41 -13.02
N PHE A 424 -23.70 1.53 -12.07
CA PHE A 424 -24.42 0.38 -11.51
C PHE A 424 -25.62 0.04 -12.38
N ARG A 425 -25.69 -1.20 -12.86
CA ARG A 425 -26.79 -1.69 -13.71
C ARG A 425 -26.99 -3.19 -13.58
N SER A 426 -28.17 -3.67 -14.00
CA SER A 426 -28.54 -5.08 -13.92
C SER A 426 -27.54 -6.02 -14.60
N ARG A 427 -27.20 -5.74 -15.86
CA ARG A 427 -26.26 -6.51 -16.70
C ARG A 427 -25.15 -5.64 -17.26
N THR A 428 -23.98 -6.23 -17.53
CA THR A 428 -22.88 -5.51 -18.20
C THR A 428 -22.92 -5.71 -19.72
N SER A 429 -22.17 -4.89 -20.45
CA SER A 429 -21.93 -5.05 -21.88
C SER A 429 -21.04 -6.25 -22.20
N CYS A 430 -20.25 -6.73 -21.23
CA CYS A 430 -19.40 -7.92 -21.39
C CYS A 430 -20.21 -9.23 -21.33
N GLY A 431 -21.40 -9.20 -20.73
CA GLY A 431 -22.29 -10.37 -20.65
C GLY A 431 -23.25 -10.33 -19.46
N PRO A 432 -23.96 -11.44 -19.19
CA PRO A 432 -24.93 -11.53 -18.10
C PRO A 432 -24.26 -11.43 -16.71
N ALA A 433 -24.99 -10.93 -15.72
CA ALA A 433 -24.51 -10.71 -14.34
C ALA A 433 -24.10 -12.00 -13.59
N ALA A 434 -24.69 -13.13 -13.98
CA ALA A 434 -24.31 -14.45 -13.49
C ALA A 434 -22.83 -14.76 -13.75
N ASP A 435 -22.33 -14.37 -14.93
CA ASP A 435 -20.97 -14.65 -15.38
C ASP A 435 -20.00 -13.51 -15.11
N PHE A 436 -20.48 -12.25 -15.19
CA PHE A 436 -19.65 -11.05 -15.12
C PHE A 436 -20.04 -10.15 -13.96
N ILE A 437 -19.03 -9.79 -13.16
CA ILE A 437 -19.15 -8.85 -12.05
C ILE A 437 -19.03 -7.43 -12.59
N ALA A 438 -18.06 -7.18 -13.47
CA ALA A 438 -17.83 -5.86 -14.03
C ALA A 438 -17.32 -5.89 -15.46
N CYS A 439 -17.39 -4.74 -16.12
CA CYS A 439 -16.94 -4.56 -17.49
C CYS A 439 -16.37 -3.16 -17.69
N GLY A 440 -15.08 -3.09 -17.98
CA GLY A 440 -14.37 -1.87 -18.33
C GLY A 440 -14.36 -1.62 -19.85
N ARG A 441 -14.76 -0.42 -20.24
CA ARG A 441 -14.59 0.14 -21.58
C ARG A 441 -13.50 1.21 -21.53
N PRO A 442 -12.38 1.02 -22.24
CA PRO A 442 -11.28 1.97 -22.20
C PRO A 442 -11.70 3.41 -22.52
N LEU A 443 -11.19 4.36 -21.74
CA LEU A 443 -11.47 5.80 -21.82
C LEU A 443 -12.97 6.18 -21.78
N ALA A 444 -13.86 5.29 -21.34
CA ALA A 444 -15.30 5.53 -21.40
C ALA A 444 -16.08 5.17 -20.13
N GLU A 445 -16.19 3.88 -19.79
CA GLU A 445 -17.18 3.42 -18.81
C GLU A 445 -16.68 2.21 -18.02
N VAL A 446 -17.03 2.14 -16.74
CA VAL A 446 -16.91 0.96 -15.90
C VAL A 446 -18.32 0.55 -15.49
N GLU A 447 -18.76 -0.61 -15.93
CA GLU A 447 -20.09 -1.15 -15.63
C GLU A 447 -19.98 -2.17 -14.49
N LEU A 448 -20.83 -2.03 -13.48
CA LEU A 448 -20.91 -2.91 -12.32
C LEU A 448 -22.26 -3.63 -12.37
N ALA A 449 -22.24 -4.96 -12.50
CA ALA A 449 -23.45 -5.78 -12.47
C ALA A 449 -24.08 -5.77 -11.09
N THR A 450 -25.41 -5.70 -10.98
CA THR A 450 -26.10 -5.57 -9.69
C THR A 450 -27.10 -6.67 -9.37
N ASP A 451 -27.57 -7.43 -10.36
CA ASP A 451 -28.63 -8.43 -10.16
C ASP A 451 -28.14 -9.60 -9.29
N ASP A 452 -27.02 -10.21 -9.67
CA ASP A 452 -26.43 -11.37 -8.99
C ASP A 452 -25.19 -11.01 -8.16
N THR A 453 -24.92 -9.72 -8.00
CA THR A 453 -23.73 -9.23 -7.30
C THR A 453 -24.11 -8.25 -6.22
N ARG A 454 -23.44 -8.39 -5.09
CA ARG A 454 -23.49 -7.42 -4.00
C ARG A 454 -22.07 -6.96 -3.70
N TYR A 455 -21.87 -5.67 -3.65
CA TYR A 455 -20.57 -5.06 -3.41
C TYR A 455 -20.44 -4.56 -1.98
N ARG A 456 -19.30 -4.80 -1.38
CA ARG A 456 -18.83 -4.13 -0.17
C ARG A 456 -18.16 -2.82 -0.57
N VAL A 457 -18.79 -1.71 -0.18
CA VAL A 457 -18.32 -0.34 -0.48
C VAL A 457 -17.79 0.26 0.81
N ALA A 458 -16.48 0.48 0.88
CA ALA A 458 -15.88 1.22 1.98
C ALA A 458 -16.30 2.69 1.88
N THR A 459 -16.78 3.24 2.98
CA THR A 459 -17.30 4.60 3.10
C THR A 459 -16.70 5.25 4.34
N THR A 460 -16.84 6.58 4.44
CA THR A 460 -16.36 7.32 5.61
C THR A 460 -17.02 6.82 6.90
N ASP A 461 -18.32 6.60 6.91
CA ASP A 461 -19.08 6.17 8.08
C ASP A 461 -19.03 4.65 8.36
N GLY A 462 -18.42 3.86 7.48
CA GLY A 462 -18.23 2.42 7.64
C GLY A 462 -18.28 1.67 6.32
N THR A 463 -19.08 0.62 6.25
CA THR A 463 -19.23 -0.20 5.05
C THR A 463 -20.69 -0.19 4.59
N ARG A 464 -20.90 0.07 3.30
CA ARG A 464 -22.21 -0.03 2.63
C ARG A 464 -22.24 -1.23 1.71
N LEU A 465 -23.44 -1.78 1.52
CA LEU A 465 -23.70 -2.83 0.54
C LEU A 465 -24.46 -2.24 -0.63
N ALA A 466 -24.06 -2.57 -1.86
CA ALA A 466 -24.74 -2.14 -3.08
C ALA A 466 -24.99 -3.37 -3.97
N GLY A 467 -26.23 -3.57 -4.41
CA GLY A 467 -26.62 -4.69 -5.28
C GLY A 467 -27.45 -5.77 -4.59
N ALA A 468 -27.98 -6.70 -5.37
CA ALA A 468 -28.99 -7.67 -4.94
C ALA A 468 -28.46 -9.11 -4.79
N GLY A 469 -27.19 -9.37 -5.13
CA GLY A 469 -26.60 -10.71 -5.07
C GLY A 469 -26.68 -11.37 -3.69
N ALA A 470 -27.10 -12.63 -3.66
CA ALA A 470 -27.23 -13.45 -2.44
C ALA A 470 -25.87 -13.92 -1.89
N ASP A 471 -24.86 -13.98 -2.76
CA ASP A 471 -23.50 -14.41 -2.42
C ASP A 471 -22.81 -13.47 -1.41
N GLU A 472 -21.62 -13.89 -0.96
CA GLU A 472 -20.74 -13.04 -0.17
C GLU A 472 -20.44 -11.72 -0.90
N PRO A 473 -20.53 -10.55 -0.22
CA PRO A 473 -20.24 -9.29 -0.85
C PRO A 473 -18.81 -9.21 -1.40
N ILE A 474 -18.69 -8.80 -2.66
CA ILE A 474 -17.43 -8.58 -3.36
C ILE A 474 -16.84 -7.22 -2.99
N GLU A 475 -15.53 -7.14 -2.74
CA GLU A 475 -14.88 -5.87 -2.42
C GLU A 475 -14.88 -4.94 -3.65
N LEU A 476 -15.68 -3.87 -3.61
CA LEU A 476 -15.78 -2.94 -4.74
C LEU A 476 -14.41 -2.34 -5.11
N ARG A 477 -13.57 -2.10 -4.10
CA ARG A 477 -12.23 -1.54 -4.30
C ARG A 477 -11.38 -2.41 -5.23
N ASP A 478 -11.49 -3.73 -5.12
CA ASP A 478 -10.72 -4.67 -5.94
C ASP A 478 -11.23 -4.65 -7.38
N VAL A 479 -12.56 -4.62 -7.55
CA VAL A 479 -13.21 -4.50 -8.86
C VAL A 479 -12.83 -3.19 -9.56
N ILE A 480 -12.97 -2.05 -8.88
CA ILE A 480 -12.61 -0.75 -9.45
C ILE A 480 -11.10 -0.69 -9.75
N LEU A 481 -10.24 -1.29 -8.92
CA LEU A 481 -8.81 -1.36 -9.20
C LEU A 481 -8.53 -2.15 -10.49
N HIS A 482 -9.17 -3.30 -10.69
CA HIS A 482 -9.09 -4.08 -11.92
C HIS A 482 -9.55 -3.27 -13.13
N GLU A 483 -10.74 -2.69 -13.07
CA GLU A 483 -11.34 -2.00 -14.23
C GLU A 483 -10.62 -0.70 -14.60
N VAL A 484 -10.07 0.02 -13.61
CA VAL A 484 -9.17 1.15 -13.89
C VAL A 484 -7.89 0.68 -14.57
N GLY A 485 -7.40 -0.54 -14.29
CA GLY A 485 -6.26 -1.13 -15.02
C GLY A 485 -6.52 -1.23 -16.52
N HIS A 486 -7.72 -1.69 -16.93
CA HIS A 486 -8.15 -1.68 -18.34
C HIS A 486 -8.22 -0.28 -18.92
N TRP A 487 -8.55 0.71 -18.10
CA TRP A 487 -8.58 2.12 -18.49
C TRP A 487 -7.20 2.65 -18.85
N PHE A 488 -6.18 2.23 -18.10
CA PHE A 488 -4.77 2.45 -18.42
C PHE A 488 -4.25 1.54 -19.56
N GLY A 489 -5.12 0.71 -20.13
CA GLY A 489 -4.82 -0.18 -21.25
C GLY A 489 -4.12 -1.49 -20.87
N VAL A 490 -4.12 -1.84 -19.58
CA VAL A 490 -3.57 -3.11 -19.09
C VAL A 490 -4.57 -4.23 -19.42
N PRO A 491 -4.21 -5.27 -20.19
CA PRO A 491 -5.12 -6.35 -20.51
C PRO A 491 -5.25 -7.34 -19.34
N HIS A 492 -6.19 -8.28 -19.44
CA HIS A 492 -6.17 -9.44 -18.55
C HIS A 492 -4.85 -10.19 -18.69
N LEU A 493 -4.32 -10.66 -17.55
CA LEU A 493 -3.20 -11.57 -17.51
C LEU A 493 -3.70 -12.99 -17.31
N ASP A 494 -2.92 -13.96 -17.81
CA ASP A 494 -3.21 -15.37 -17.60
C ASP A 494 -3.28 -15.68 -16.08
N GLU A 495 -4.14 -16.63 -15.72
CA GLU A 495 -4.29 -17.02 -14.32
C GLU A 495 -2.94 -17.52 -13.76
N ALA A 496 -2.55 -16.97 -12.62
CA ALA A 496 -1.28 -17.30 -11.99
C ALA A 496 -1.26 -18.79 -11.60
N ALA A 497 -0.08 -19.40 -11.65
CA ALA A 497 0.11 -20.78 -11.18
C ALA A 497 -0.35 -20.93 -9.71
N PRO A 498 -0.85 -22.12 -9.32
CA PRO A 498 -1.30 -22.36 -7.94
C PRO A 498 -0.24 -21.94 -6.91
N GLY A 499 -0.62 -21.04 -6.00
CA GLY A 499 0.25 -20.56 -4.90
C GLY A 499 0.96 -19.22 -5.15
N ALA A 500 0.96 -18.69 -6.38
CA ALA A 500 1.39 -17.32 -6.64
C ALA A 500 0.34 -16.31 -6.14
N GLY A 501 0.77 -15.07 -5.86
CA GLY A 501 -0.17 -13.96 -5.66
C GLY A 501 -1.05 -13.81 -6.91
N VAL A 502 -2.36 -13.69 -6.73
CA VAL A 502 -3.28 -13.52 -7.86
C VAL A 502 -3.15 -12.09 -8.35
N ASP A 503 -2.85 -11.91 -9.63
CA ASP A 503 -2.77 -10.57 -10.22
C ASP A 503 -4.15 -9.91 -10.19
N ILE A 504 -4.20 -8.62 -9.88
CA ILE A 504 -5.43 -7.85 -9.92
C ILE A 504 -6.06 -7.85 -11.32
N MET A 505 -5.26 -7.97 -12.38
CA MET A 505 -5.68 -8.07 -13.77
C MET A 505 -6.02 -9.51 -14.20
N SER A 506 -6.15 -10.47 -13.28
CA SER A 506 -6.75 -11.77 -13.59
C SER A 506 -8.16 -11.58 -14.15
N GLY A 507 -8.52 -12.31 -15.21
CA GLY A 507 -9.86 -12.27 -15.78
C GLY A 507 -10.95 -12.83 -14.87
N THR A 508 -10.57 -13.49 -13.77
CA THR A 508 -11.47 -14.09 -12.77
C THR A 508 -11.26 -13.42 -11.41
N TYR A 509 -12.33 -12.92 -10.81
CA TYR A 509 -12.29 -12.28 -9.49
C TYR A 509 -11.87 -13.27 -8.40
N THR A 510 -10.89 -12.88 -7.58
CA THR A 510 -10.46 -13.63 -6.39
C THR A 510 -10.47 -12.71 -5.18
N GLN A 511 -11.34 -13.00 -4.21
CA GLN A 511 -11.53 -12.15 -3.04
C GLN A 511 -10.26 -12.02 -2.17
N GLY A 512 -9.88 -10.78 -1.85
CA GLY A 512 -8.90 -10.45 -0.82
C GLY A 512 -7.44 -10.88 -1.09
N ARG A 513 -7.16 -11.49 -2.24
CA ARG A 513 -5.82 -11.99 -2.60
C ARG A 513 -5.21 -11.29 -3.81
N ALA A 514 -5.96 -10.40 -4.44
CA ALA A 514 -5.57 -9.76 -5.68
C ALA A 514 -4.68 -8.54 -5.41
N CYS A 515 -3.56 -8.45 -6.13
CA CYS A 515 -2.59 -7.37 -6.05
C CYS A 515 -2.03 -7.01 -7.43
N ILE A 516 -1.53 -5.79 -7.61
CA ILE A 516 -0.84 -5.36 -8.84
C ILE A 516 0.52 -6.05 -8.88
N SER A 517 0.74 -6.93 -9.86
CA SER A 517 2.03 -7.61 -10.00
C SER A 517 3.01 -6.81 -10.86
N GLY A 518 4.27 -7.24 -10.87
CA GLY A 518 5.25 -6.72 -11.82
C GLY A 518 4.83 -6.92 -13.28
N ALA A 519 4.09 -7.99 -13.60
CA ALA A 519 3.58 -8.23 -14.95
C ALA A 519 2.54 -7.18 -15.36
N SER A 520 1.61 -6.80 -14.48
CA SER A 520 0.66 -5.72 -14.77
C SER A 520 1.37 -4.38 -14.94
N LEU A 521 2.42 -4.10 -14.16
CA LEU A 521 3.22 -2.87 -14.29
C LEU A 521 4.05 -2.82 -15.60
N VAL A 522 4.57 -3.96 -16.06
CA VAL A 522 5.20 -4.08 -17.39
C VAL A 522 4.19 -3.77 -18.47
N MET A 523 3.00 -4.37 -18.38
CA MET A 523 1.93 -4.13 -19.34
C MET A 523 1.46 -2.68 -19.34
N LEU A 524 1.35 -2.06 -18.16
CA LEU A 524 1.01 -0.65 -17.99
C LEU A 524 1.98 0.28 -18.74
N ASN A 525 3.29 0.06 -18.60
CA ASN A 525 4.28 0.86 -19.33
C ASN A 525 4.12 0.71 -20.84
N ASN A 526 3.78 -0.48 -21.33
CA ASN A 526 3.47 -0.65 -22.74
C ASN A 526 2.12 -0.05 -23.17
N ALA A 527 1.15 -0.02 -22.25
CA ALA A 527 -0.20 0.47 -22.49
C ALA A 527 -0.30 2.01 -22.46
N ALA A 528 0.68 2.68 -21.87
CA ALA A 528 0.84 4.13 -21.97
C ALA A 528 1.16 4.61 -23.41
N ASP A 529 1.29 3.71 -24.39
CA ASP A 529 1.56 4.01 -25.80
C ASP A 529 0.28 4.05 -26.65
N LEU A 530 0.19 4.91 -27.67
CA LEU A 530 -0.98 5.07 -28.57
C LEU A 530 -1.44 3.77 -29.26
N ARG A 531 -0.61 2.71 -29.25
CA ARG A 531 -0.96 1.37 -29.76
C ARG A 531 -1.75 0.52 -28.76
N TRP A 532 -2.16 1.07 -27.62
CA TRP A 532 -3.01 0.41 -26.64
C TRP A 532 -4.39 -0.09 -27.15
N PRO A 533 -5.07 0.55 -28.14
CA PRO A 533 -6.42 0.12 -28.54
C PRO A 533 -6.45 -1.30 -29.12
N PHE A 534 -5.33 -1.77 -29.67
CA PHE A 534 -5.20 -3.13 -30.22
C PHE A 534 -5.00 -4.21 -29.14
N ARG A 535 -4.82 -3.83 -27.87
CA ARG A 535 -4.52 -4.74 -26.76
C ARG A 535 -5.72 -4.99 -25.87
N VAL A 536 -6.62 -4.01 -25.80
CA VAL A 536 -7.92 -4.11 -25.12
C VAL A 536 -9.01 -4.24 -26.19
N THR A 537 -8.83 -5.19 -27.11
CA THR A 537 -9.85 -5.51 -28.11
C THR A 537 -10.91 -6.40 -27.46
N GLU A 538 -11.99 -5.75 -27.08
CA GLU A 538 -13.23 -6.31 -26.51
C GLU A 538 -13.11 -6.87 -25.08
N GLY A 539 -13.82 -6.17 -24.18
CA GLY A 539 -13.86 -6.42 -22.76
C GLY A 539 -14.32 -7.84 -22.47
N ARG A 540 -13.37 -8.67 -22.07
CA ARG A 540 -13.69 -9.99 -21.54
C ARG A 540 -14.31 -9.94 -20.15
N GLY A 541 -14.50 -8.74 -19.57
CA GLY A 541 -15.10 -8.46 -18.27
C GLY A 541 -14.40 -9.15 -17.10
N LEU A 542 -14.59 -8.62 -15.89
CA LEU A 542 -14.18 -9.34 -14.70
C LEU A 542 -15.20 -10.45 -14.42
N ARG A 543 -14.78 -11.70 -14.60
CA ARG A 543 -15.64 -12.88 -14.40
C ARG A 543 -15.80 -13.23 -12.93
N ARG A 544 -16.96 -13.77 -12.60
CA ARG A 544 -17.18 -14.43 -11.31
C ARG A 544 -16.31 -15.68 -11.21
N ALA A 545 -15.76 -15.94 -10.02
CA ALA A 545 -15.14 -17.23 -9.75
C ALA A 545 -16.18 -18.35 -9.96
N PRO A 546 -15.80 -19.48 -10.59
CA PRO A 546 -16.72 -20.61 -10.71
C PRO A 546 -17.15 -21.07 -9.31
N ALA A 547 -18.43 -21.37 -9.12
CA ALA A 547 -19.02 -21.70 -7.81
C ALA A 547 -18.29 -22.82 -7.05
N SER A 548 -17.63 -23.73 -7.77
CA SER A 548 -16.83 -24.83 -7.21
C SER A 548 -15.50 -24.39 -6.59
N ALA A 549 -14.97 -23.20 -6.93
CA ALA A 549 -13.72 -22.67 -6.38
C ALA A 549 -13.92 -21.97 -5.02
N SER A 550 -15.08 -21.32 -4.81
CA SER A 550 -15.39 -20.61 -3.56
C SER A 550 -15.50 -21.52 -2.34
N GLN A 551 -15.79 -22.82 -2.51
CA GLN A 551 -15.89 -23.75 -1.38
C GLN A 551 -14.55 -24.32 -0.89
N ARG A 552 -13.43 -24.15 -1.62
CA ARG A 552 -12.15 -24.82 -1.29
C ARG A 552 -11.09 -23.95 -0.63
N THR A 553 -11.34 -22.66 -0.43
CA THR A 553 -10.31 -21.71 0.07
C THR A 553 -10.72 -20.90 1.30
N ALA A 554 -11.65 -21.40 2.10
CA ALA A 554 -11.64 -21.06 3.52
C ALA A 554 -10.32 -21.56 4.11
N VAL A 555 -9.30 -20.71 4.10
CA VAL A 555 -8.08 -20.92 4.89
C VAL A 555 -8.61 -21.17 6.31
N PRO A 556 -8.40 -22.36 6.91
CA PRO A 556 -8.81 -22.55 8.28
C PRO A 556 -8.18 -21.41 9.07
N ALA A 557 -9.02 -20.65 9.78
CA ALA A 557 -8.54 -19.57 10.63
C ALA A 557 -7.31 -20.09 11.37
N ALA A 558 -6.18 -19.37 11.27
CA ALA A 558 -4.94 -19.79 11.90
C ALA A 558 -5.28 -20.25 13.32
N PRO A 559 -4.91 -21.49 13.71
CA PRO A 559 -5.30 -22.02 15.01
C PRO A 559 -4.96 -20.97 16.05
N ALA A 560 -5.97 -20.57 16.84
CA ALA A 560 -5.79 -19.55 17.85
C ALA A 560 -4.53 -19.90 18.64
N LEU A 561 -3.53 -19.01 18.61
CA LEU A 561 -2.32 -19.20 19.41
C LEU A 561 -2.79 -19.45 20.85
N PRO A 562 -2.29 -20.50 21.53
CA PRO A 562 -2.67 -20.76 22.91
C PRO A 562 -2.41 -19.48 23.69
N VAL A 563 -3.46 -19.01 24.37
CA VAL A 563 -3.36 -17.86 25.28
C VAL A 563 -2.18 -18.15 26.22
N PRO A 564 -1.18 -17.27 26.32
CA PRO A 564 -0.08 -17.48 27.24
C PRO A 564 -0.67 -17.64 28.63
N VAL A 565 -0.47 -18.82 29.22
CA VAL A 565 -0.81 -19.03 30.63
C VAL A 565 0.05 -18.04 31.40
N ALA A 566 -0.60 -17.11 32.11
CA ALA A 566 0.10 -16.12 32.92
C ALA A 566 1.10 -16.86 33.83
N PRO A 567 2.36 -16.41 33.91
CA PRO A 567 3.31 -17.02 34.84
C PRO A 567 2.74 -16.94 36.26
N PRO A 568 2.94 -17.99 37.09
CA PRO A 568 2.45 -17.98 38.46
C PRO A 568 2.98 -16.74 39.18
N VAL A 569 2.07 -16.00 39.79
CA VAL A 569 2.40 -14.83 40.61
C VAL A 569 3.41 -15.28 41.69
N PRO A 570 4.61 -14.68 41.77
CA PRO A 570 5.56 -15.02 42.80
C PRO A 570 4.92 -14.81 44.16
N ARG A 571 4.98 -15.82 45.03
CA ARG A 571 4.53 -15.66 46.41
C ARG A 571 5.34 -14.53 47.06
N PRO A 572 4.71 -13.57 47.74
CA PRO A 572 5.43 -12.57 48.50
C PRO A 572 6.31 -13.27 49.54
N PRO A 573 7.53 -12.76 49.81
CA PRO A 573 8.39 -13.33 50.82
C PRO A 573 7.67 -13.30 52.18
N PRO A 574 7.82 -14.36 53.00
CA PRO A 574 7.26 -14.37 54.35
C PRO A 574 7.95 -13.27 55.17
N GLY A 575 7.18 -12.27 55.64
CA GLY A 575 7.73 -11.24 56.52
C GLY A 575 7.13 -9.84 56.46
N TYR A 576 6.00 -9.60 55.79
CA TYR A 576 5.28 -8.32 55.89
C TYR A 576 3.86 -8.55 56.42
N SER A 577 3.75 -8.58 57.74
CA SER A 577 2.51 -8.28 58.46
C SER A 577 2.32 -6.75 58.51
N ARG A 578 1.12 -6.29 58.16
CA ARG A 578 0.57 -5.08 58.75
C ARG A 578 0.03 -5.39 60.13
#